data_AF-A0A2N2I2B4-F1
#
_entry.id   AF-A0A2N2I2B4-F1
#
_cell.length_a   1.000
_cell.length_b   1.000
_cell.length_c   1.000
_cell.angle_alpha   90.00
_cell.angle_beta   90.00
_cell.angle_gamma   90.00
#
_symmetry.space_group_name_H-M   'P 1'
#
loop_
_entity.id
_entity.type
_entity.pdbx_description
1 polymer ?
#
loop_
_entity_poly.entity_id
_entity_poly.type
_entity_poly.pdbx_seq_one_letter_code
_entity_poly.pdbx_strand_id
1 'polypeptide(L)'
;MPLAEKLNKQQLHKFEELEKQDLEGWFEAGEARPSIPEGLCKVCYIKYDLKNYYGTTKIYLWFQIIEPYEYEGIEIFMAMNAFKKVPPGSKYYKQWVLANNNINPARKDRMSPSIFKNGTFKAHIKTITKNKDGSHKKNSELYSVIDSLIEKLN
;
A
#
# COMPACT_ATOMS: atom_id res chain seq x y z
N MET A 1 1.17 29.86 -13.53
CA MET A 1 2.32 29.67 -12.61
C MET A 1 2.78 28.23 -12.69
N PRO A 2 4.06 27.93 -12.98
CA PRO A 2 4.54 26.56 -13.16
C PRO A 2 4.68 25.84 -11.80
N LEU A 3 4.60 24.50 -11.85
CA LEU A 3 4.50 23.55 -10.74
C LEU A 3 5.72 23.48 -9.77
N ALA A 4 6.69 24.39 -9.88
CA ALA A 4 8.03 24.20 -9.32
C ALA A 4 8.25 24.78 -7.91
N GLU A 5 7.36 25.60 -7.37
CA GLU A 5 7.65 26.29 -6.10
C GLU A 5 6.66 25.91 -5.00
N LYS A 6 7.01 24.89 -4.21
CA LYS A 6 6.58 24.70 -2.81
C LYS A 6 7.35 23.54 -2.15
N LEU A 7 8.68 23.58 -2.19
CA LEU A 7 9.51 22.74 -1.32
C LEU A 7 9.79 23.52 -0.03
N ASN A 8 9.56 22.90 1.14
CA ASN A 8 9.86 23.51 2.44
C ASN A 8 11.38 23.54 2.66
N LYS A 9 11.90 24.49 3.45
CA LYS A 9 13.32 24.66 3.82
C LYS A 9 14.00 23.36 4.28
N GLN A 10 13.28 22.47 4.98
CA GLN A 10 13.80 21.15 5.37
C GLN A 10 14.05 20.21 4.18
N GLN A 11 13.22 20.30 3.14
CA GLN A 11 13.42 19.53 1.92
C GLN A 11 14.55 20.14 1.10
N LEU A 12 14.64 21.47 1.03
CA LEU A 12 15.77 22.17 0.39
C LEU A 12 17.11 21.75 1.01
N HIS A 13 17.22 21.78 2.34
CA HIS A 13 18.47 21.40 3.03
C HIS A 13 18.86 19.94 2.76
N LYS A 14 17.87 19.03 2.67
CA LYS A 14 18.11 17.63 2.34
C LYS A 14 18.56 17.45 0.88
N PHE A 15 18.05 18.27 -0.04
CA PHE A 15 18.51 18.29 -1.43
C PHE A 15 19.94 18.86 -1.55
N GLU A 16 20.26 19.93 -0.83
CA GLU A 16 21.62 20.51 -0.77
C GLU A 16 22.64 19.55 -0.13
N GLU A 17 22.23 18.73 0.85
CA GLU A 17 23.06 17.65 1.41
C GLU A 17 23.31 16.52 0.41
N LEU A 18 22.31 16.17 -0.41
CA LEU A 18 22.45 15.17 -1.48
C LEU A 18 23.32 15.71 -2.63
N GLU A 19 23.21 16.98 -2.99
CA GLU A 19 24.09 17.64 -3.97
C GLU A 19 25.56 17.64 -3.53
N LYS A 20 25.82 17.83 -2.24
CA LYS A 20 27.19 17.77 -1.66
C LYS A 20 27.79 16.37 -1.60
N GLN A 21 27.01 15.32 -1.84
CA GLN A 21 27.47 13.93 -1.81
C GLN A 21 28.05 13.43 -3.16
N ASP A 22 28.29 14.31 -4.14
CA ASP A 22 28.78 13.90 -5.46
C ASP A 22 27.90 12.80 -6.09
N LEU A 23 26.57 12.93 -5.92
CA LEU A 23 25.55 12.08 -6.55
C LEU A 23 25.43 12.34 -8.07
N GLU A 24 26.49 12.80 -8.74
CA GLU A 24 26.57 12.81 -10.20
C GLU A 24 26.56 11.35 -10.71
N GLY A 25 25.36 10.84 -10.99
CA GLY A 25 25.16 9.70 -11.89
C GLY A 25 25.09 8.30 -11.27
N TRP A 26 25.16 8.14 -9.94
CA TRP A 26 25.09 6.82 -9.29
C TRP A 26 23.70 6.50 -8.73
N PHE A 27 22.68 6.63 -9.58
CA PHE A 27 21.35 6.09 -9.26
C PHE A 27 21.31 4.63 -9.69
N GLU A 28 21.36 3.72 -8.73
CA GLU A 28 21.12 2.30 -8.99
C GLU A 28 19.61 2.07 -9.17
N ALA A 29 19.24 1.43 -10.28
CA ALA A 29 17.88 0.97 -10.47
C ALA A 29 17.58 -0.11 -9.42
N GLY A 30 16.48 0.05 -8.68
CA GLY A 30 16.01 -1.01 -7.79
C GLY A 30 15.69 -2.29 -8.57
N GLU A 31 15.79 -3.44 -7.90
CA GLU A 31 15.45 -4.73 -8.50
C GLU A 31 14.02 -4.72 -9.07
N ALA A 32 13.87 -5.31 -10.26
CA ALA A 32 12.56 -5.45 -10.89
C ALA A 32 11.67 -6.31 -10.00
N ARG A 33 10.55 -5.74 -9.53
CA ARG A 33 9.58 -6.50 -8.77
C ARG A 33 8.89 -7.52 -9.68
N PRO A 34 8.85 -8.81 -9.31
CA PRO A 34 8.13 -9.81 -10.08
C PRO A 34 6.65 -9.43 -10.19
N SER A 35 6.11 -9.55 -11.41
CA SER A 35 4.68 -9.35 -11.66
C SER A 35 3.92 -10.56 -11.16
N ILE A 36 3.24 -10.41 -10.03
CA ILE A 36 2.39 -11.48 -9.47
C ILE A 36 1.10 -11.56 -10.31
N PRO A 37 0.70 -12.75 -10.79
CA PRO A 37 -0.52 -12.92 -11.57
C PRO A 37 -1.76 -12.49 -10.79
N GLU A 38 -2.78 -12.02 -11.50
CA GLU A 38 -4.08 -11.72 -10.86
C GLU A 38 -4.71 -13.01 -10.35
N GLY A 39 -5.31 -12.95 -9.16
CA GLY A 39 -5.92 -14.13 -8.55
C GLY A 39 -5.92 -14.11 -7.03
N LEU A 40 -6.07 -15.29 -6.44
CA LEU A 40 -6.14 -15.47 -5.00
C LEU A 40 -4.80 -15.97 -4.46
N CYS A 41 -4.29 -15.31 -3.43
CA CYS A 41 -3.06 -15.69 -2.73
C CYS A 41 -3.32 -15.74 -1.22
N LYS A 42 -2.56 -16.55 -0.49
CA LYS A 42 -2.48 -16.43 0.97
C LYS A 42 -1.34 -15.49 1.33
N VAL A 43 -1.62 -14.59 2.25
CA VAL A 43 -0.68 -13.56 2.66
C VAL A 43 -0.66 -13.41 4.18
N CYS A 44 0.49 -13.09 4.77
CA CYS A 44 0.59 -12.71 6.19
C CYS A 44 0.91 -11.23 6.32
N TYR A 45 0.37 -10.61 7.36
CA TYR A 45 0.63 -9.21 7.66
C TYR A 45 2.07 -8.98 8.12
N ILE A 46 2.72 -7.93 7.59
CA ILE A 46 4.05 -7.48 8.01
C ILE A 46 3.96 -6.21 8.85
N LYS A 47 3.46 -5.13 8.23
CA LYS A 47 3.48 -3.78 8.81
C LYS A 47 2.44 -2.87 8.17
N TYR A 48 2.31 -1.67 8.71
CA TYR A 48 1.55 -0.60 8.07
C TYR A 48 2.35 0.69 8.03
N ASP A 49 2.15 1.47 6.97
CA ASP A 49 2.69 2.82 6.83
C ASP A 49 1.57 3.82 6.60
N LEU A 50 1.74 5.04 7.13
CA LEU A 50 0.92 6.19 6.79
C LEU A 50 1.73 7.12 5.90
N LYS A 51 1.24 7.41 4.71
CA LYS A 51 1.87 8.37 3.79
C LYS A 51 0.87 9.42 3.34
N ASN A 52 1.32 10.66 3.31
CA ASN A 52 0.53 11.77 2.78
C ASN A 52 0.81 11.91 1.29
N TYR A 53 -0.23 11.85 0.47
CA TYR A 53 -0.14 12.02 -0.97
C TYR A 53 -1.15 13.07 -1.43
N TYR A 54 -0.67 14.20 -1.96
CA TYR A 54 -1.49 15.33 -2.41
C TYR A 54 -2.62 15.72 -1.43
N GLY A 55 -2.27 15.90 -0.15
CA GLY A 55 -3.22 16.31 0.89
C GLY A 55 -4.16 15.20 1.40
N THR A 56 -4.10 14.00 0.84
CA THR A 56 -4.84 12.84 1.35
C THR A 56 -3.89 11.87 2.05
N THR A 57 -4.15 11.56 3.32
CA THR A 57 -3.42 10.51 4.03
C THR A 57 -3.90 9.13 3.54
N LYS A 58 -2.95 8.30 3.15
CA LYS A 58 -3.15 6.90 2.76
C LYS A 58 -2.55 5.99 3.82
N ILE A 59 -3.24 4.90 4.09
CA ILE A 59 -2.69 3.77 4.83
C ILE A 59 -2.29 2.68 3.84
N TYR A 60 -1.06 2.19 4.00
CA TYR A 60 -0.52 1.07 3.25
C TYR A 60 -0.37 -0.08 4.23
N LEU A 61 -1.11 -1.16 4.01
CA LEU A 61 -0.91 -2.42 4.73
C LEU A 61 0.00 -3.30 3.89
N TRP A 62 1.14 -3.69 4.45
CA TRP A 62 2.10 -4.57 3.79
C TRP A 62 1.90 -6.00 4.25
N PHE A 63 1.96 -6.92 3.30
CA PHE A 63 1.82 -8.33 3.50
C PHE A 63 2.90 -9.08 2.74
N GLN A 64 3.27 -10.25 3.24
CA GLN A 64 4.14 -11.20 2.55
C GLN A 64 3.28 -12.31 1.95
N ILE A 65 3.57 -12.73 0.73
CA ILE A 65 2.93 -13.91 0.14
C ILE A 65 3.49 -15.17 0.80
N ILE A 66 2.59 -16.06 1.20
CA ILE A 66 2.90 -17.40 1.72
C ILE A 66 2.53 -18.45 0.68
N GLU A 67 1.39 -18.28 0.01
CA GLU A 67 0.97 -19.18 -1.08
C GLU A 67 0.38 -18.37 -2.26
N PRO A 68 0.64 -18.77 -3.51
CA PRO A 68 1.40 -19.96 -3.92
C PRO A 68 2.92 -19.80 -3.71
N TYR A 69 3.62 -20.92 -3.53
CA TYR A 69 5.05 -20.96 -3.18
C TYR A 69 5.98 -20.29 -4.21
N GLU A 70 5.56 -20.20 -5.48
CA GLU A 70 6.30 -19.51 -6.55
C GLU A 70 6.57 -18.04 -6.21
N TYR A 71 5.67 -17.41 -5.46
CA TYR A 71 5.79 -16.00 -5.06
C TYR A 71 6.04 -15.84 -3.55
N GLU A 72 6.41 -16.92 -2.86
CA GLU A 72 6.65 -16.89 -1.43
C GLU A 72 7.74 -15.87 -1.07
N GLY A 73 7.50 -15.13 0.01
CA GLY A 73 8.44 -14.14 0.50
C GLY A 73 8.29 -12.74 -0.12
N ILE A 74 7.58 -12.61 -1.24
CA ILE A 74 7.37 -11.30 -1.89
C ILE A 74 6.46 -10.41 -1.05
N GLU A 75 6.92 -9.18 -0.80
CA GLU A 75 6.13 -8.14 -0.15
C GLU A 75 5.19 -7.45 -1.14
N ILE A 76 3.90 -7.44 -0.82
CA ILE A 76 2.85 -6.75 -1.56
C ILE A 76 2.01 -5.91 -0.62
N PHE A 77 1.42 -4.83 -1.13
CA PHE A 77 0.68 -3.90 -0.29
C PHE A 77 -0.78 -3.73 -0.73
N MET A 78 -1.62 -3.37 0.23
CA MET A 78 -2.94 -2.82 0.01
C MET A 78 -2.93 -1.33 0.39
N ALA A 79 -3.26 -0.46 -0.57
CA ALA A 79 -3.44 0.96 -0.33
C ALA A 79 -4.91 1.30 -0.02
N MET A 80 -5.15 2.11 1.01
CA MET A 80 -6.48 2.59 1.40
C MET A 80 -6.43 4.04 1.85
N ASN A 81 -7.57 4.72 1.85
CA ASN A 81 -7.69 6.03 2.47
C ASN A 81 -7.61 5.91 4.00
N ALA A 82 -6.85 6.79 4.64
CA ALA A 82 -6.94 6.98 6.07
C ALA A 82 -8.11 7.95 6.37
N PHE A 83 -8.81 7.72 7.47
CA PHE A 83 -9.95 8.53 7.86
C PHE A 83 -9.87 8.90 9.34
N LYS A 84 -10.25 10.13 9.68
CA LYS A 84 -10.51 10.50 11.09
C LYS A 84 -11.77 9.79 11.62
N LYS A 85 -12.78 9.65 10.76
CA LYS A 85 -14.00 8.88 11.00
C LYS A 85 -14.22 7.94 9.82
N VAL A 86 -14.05 6.64 10.05
CA VAL A 86 -14.13 5.63 9.00
C VAL A 86 -15.59 5.44 8.56
N PRO A 87 -15.94 5.66 7.29
CA PRO A 87 -17.29 5.40 6.80
C PRO A 87 -17.51 3.90 6.55
N PRO A 88 -18.69 3.33 6.85
CA PRO A 88 -18.98 1.89 6.67
C PRO A 88 -18.74 1.33 5.26
N GLY A 89 -18.92 2.18 4.23
CA GLY A 89 -18.69 1.79 2.85
C GLY A 89 -17.21 1.80 2.42
N SER A 90 -16.32 2.35 3.24
CA SER A 90 -14.90 2.46 2.87
C SER A 90 -14.23 1.09 2.78
N LYS A 91 -13.24 0.98 1.89
CA LYS A 91 -12.36 -0.19 1.82
C LYS A 91 -11.78 -0.52 3.20
N TYR A 92 -11.23 0.48 3.90
CA TYR A 92 -10.69 0.27 5.25
C TYR A 92 -11.70 -0.34 6.24
N TYR A 93 -12.95 0.16 6.27
CA TYR A 93 -13.98 -0.41 7.14
C TYR A 93 -14.20 -1.90 6.87
N LYS A 94 -14.44 -2.25 5.60
CA LYS A 94 -14.75 -3.63 5.19
C LYS A 94 -13.60 -4.58 5.54
N GLN A 95 -12.37 -4.17 5.24
CA GLN A 95 -11.17 -4.97 5.52
C GLN A 95 -10.90 -5.10 7.03
N TRP A 96 -11.15 -4.04 7.79
CA TRP A 96 -11.01 -4.06 9.24
C TRP A 96 -12.03 -4.99 9.90
N VAL A 97 -13.30 -4.95 9.46
CA VAL A 97 -14.36 -5.85 9.96
C VAL A 97 -14.02 -7.30 9.69
N LEU A 98 -13.50 -7.61 8.50
CA LEU A 98 -13.03 -8.95 8.16
C LEU A 98 -11.90 -9.41 9.10
N ALA A 99 -10.90 -8.56 9.34
CA ALA A 99 -9.83 -8.86 10.30
C ALA A 99 -10.33 -8.99 11.75
N ASN A 100 -11.41 -8.29 12.09
CA ASN A 100 -12.11 -8.35 13.37
C ASN A 100 -13.17 -9.47 13.42
N ASN A 101 -12.94 -10.59 12.72
CA ASN A 101 -13.83 -11.76 12.72
C ASN A 101 -15.28 -11.45 12.34
N ASN A 102 -15.48 -10.53 11.38
CA ASN A 102 -16.80 -10.05 10.94
C ASN A 102 -17.64 -9.35 12.03
N ILE A 103 -17.02 -8.93 13.13
CA ILE A 103 -17.68 -8.16 14.18
C ILE A 103 -17.64 -6.67 13.80
N ASN A 104 -18.83 -6.08 13.67
CA ASN A 104 -18.97 -4.65 13.38
C ASN A 104 -18.55 -3.80 14.59
N PRO A 105 -17.76 -2.73 14.40
CA PRO A 105 -17.44 -1.78 15.46
C PRO A 105 -18.70 -1.02 15.93
N ALA A 106 -18.80 -0.73 17.22
CA ALA A 106 -19.83 0.11 17.79
C ALA A 106 -19.54 1.60 17.56
N ARG A 107 -20.50 2.46 17.92
CA ARG A 107 -20.37 3.91 17.78
C ARG A 107 -19.20 4.42 18.62
N LYS A 108 -18.23 5.09 17.97
CA LYS A 108 -17.00 5.66 18.54
C LYS A 108 -15.89 4.63 18.86
N ASP A 109 -16.05 3.37 18.48
CA ASP A 109 -14.97 2.40 18.61
C ASP A 109 -13.75 2.80 17.77
N ARG A 110 -12.56 2.50 18.31
CA ARG A 110 -11.29 2.77 17.64
C ARG A 110 -10.99 1.65 16.65
N MET A 111 -11.02 1.96 15.36
CA MET A 111 -10.63 1.03 14.30
C MET A 111 -9.13 1.08 14.04
N SER A 112 -8.34 0.50 14.93
CA SER A 112 -6.87 0.49 14.82
C SER A 112 -6.36 -0.45 13.72
N PRO A 113 -5.35 -0.06 12.91
CA PRO A 113 -4.68 -0.96 11.96
C PRO A 113 -3.95 -2.12 12.63
N SER A 114 -3.74 -2.07 13.95
CA SER A 114 -3.14 -3.19 14.67
C SER A 114 -3.98 -4.46 14.62
N ILE A 115 -5.26 -4.39 14.24
CA ILE A 115 -6.13 -5.57 14.09
C ILE A 115 -5.61 -6.58 13.07
N PHE A 116 -4.80 -6.11 12.10
CA PHE A 116 -4.25 -6.97 11.05
C PHE A 116 -3.00 -7.73 11.53
N LYS A 117 -2.40 -7.34 12.66
CA LYS A 117 -1.17 -7.96 13.18
C LYS A 117 -1.35 -9.45 13.40
N ASN A 118 -0.32 -10.22 13.04
CA ASN A 118 -0.27 -11.68 13.12
C ASN A 118 -1.38 -12.40 12.34
N GLY A 119 -2.16 -11.68 11.54
CA GLY A 119 -3.21 -12.24 10.72
C GLY A 119 -2.67 -12.79 9.41
N THR A 120 -3.20 -13.96 9.04
CA THR A 120 -3.05 -14.58 7.74
C THR A 120 -4.37 -14.48 7.02
N PHE A 121 -4.32 -14.07 5.76
CA PHE A 121 -5.50 -13.74 4.97
C PHE A 121 -5.43 -14.37 3.59
N LYS A 122 -6.60 -14.73 3.07
CA LYS A 122 -6.78 -14.92 1.64
C LYS A 122 -6.99 -13.55 1.01
N ALA A 123 -6.15 -13.19 0.05
CA ALA A 123 -6.14 -11.90 -0.62
C ALA A 123 -6.37 -12.05 -2.12
N HIS A 124 -7.05 -11.08 -2.72
CA HIS A 124 -7.20 -10.95 -4.16
C HIS A 124 -6.14 -9.97 -4.69
N ILE A 125 -5.25 -10.47 -5.55
CA ILE A 125 -4.21 -9.72 -6.23
C ILE A 125 -4.75 -9.17 -7.54
N LYS A 126 -4.41 -7.92 -7.82
CA LYS A 126 -4.79 -7.22 -9.05
C LYS A 126 -3.60 -6.45 -9.61
N THR A 127 -3.49 -6.42 -10.93
CA THR A 127 -2.52 -5.61 -11.64
C THR A 127 -3.09 -4.21 -11.92
N ILE A 128 -2.33 -3.18 -11.56
CA ILE A 128 -2.71 -1.80 -11.83
C ILE A 128 -2.31 -1.43 -13.26
N THR A 129 -3.29 -1.43 -14.16
CA THR A 129 -3.10 -1.17 -15.59
C THR A 129 -3.44 0.26 -16.03
N LYS A 130 -4.05 1.07 -15.16
CA LYS A 130 -4.48 2.43 -15.48
C LYS A 130 -3.83 3.48 -14.59
N ASN A 131 -3.58 4.63 -15.18
CA ASN A 131 -3.16 5.85 -14.50
C ASN A 131 -4.38 6.57 -13.89
N LYS A 132 -4.10 7.59 -13.07
CA LYS A 132 -5.13 8.39 -12.39
C LYS A 132 -6.04 9.13 -13.38
N ASP A 133 -5.52 9.50 -14.54
CA ASP A 133 -6.24 10.15 -15.65
C ASP A 133 -7.06 9.16 -16.51
N GLY A 134 -7.00 7.86 -16.19
CA GLY A 134 -7.70 6.80 -16.91
C GLY A 134 -6.93 6.23 -18.10
N SER A 135 -5.76 6.79 -18.45
CA SER A 135 -4.89 6.25 -19.50
C SER A 135 -4.30 4.90 -19.11
N HIS A 136 -3.95 4.07 -20.10
CA HIS A 136 -3.28 2.80 -19.86
C HIS A 136 -1.80 3.01 -19.53
N LYS A 137 -1.30 2.28 -18.54
CA LYS A 137 0.11 2.22 -18.19
C LYS A 137 0.89 1.45 -19.23
N LYS A 138 2.15 1.83 -19.44
CA LYS A 138 3.10 1.01 -20.20
C LYS A 138 3.39 -0.28 -19.42
N ASN A 139 3.77 -1.35 -20.11
CA ASN A 139 4.12 -2.62 -19.46
C ASN A 139 5.19 -2.47 -18.38
N SER A 140 6.15 -1.56 -18.57
CA SER A 140 7.21 -1.24 -17.60
C SER A 140 6.71 -0.53 -16.33
N GLU A 141 5.46 -0.08 -16.30
CA GLU A 141 4.86 0.67 -15.18
C GLU A 141 3.77 -0.12 -14.46
N LEU A 142 3.53 -1.35 -14.90
CA LEU A 142 2.57 -2.26 -14.27
C LEU A 142 3.12 -2.76 -12.95
N TYR A 143 2.23 -2.87 -11.97
CA TYR A 143 2.57 -3.44 -10.67
C TYR A 143 1.34 -4.10 -10.06
N SER A 144 1.59 -5.14 -9.27
CA SER A 144 0.56 -5.89 -8.56
C SER A 144 0.32 -5.28 -7.18
N VAL A 145 -0.94 -5.23 -6.76
CA VAL A 145 -1.35 -4.83 -5.41
C VAL A 145 -2.39 -5.80 -4.88
N ILE A 146 -2.58 -5.80 -3.56
CA ILE A 146 -3.76 -6.43 -2.98
C ILE A 146 -4.97 -5.50 -3.17
N ASP A 147 -5.97 -5.98 -3.89
CA ASP A 147 -7.24 -5.29 -4.06
C ASP A 147 -8.17 -5.47 -2.86
N SER A 148 -8.26 -6.66 -2.30
CA SER A 148 -9.07 -6.94 -1.10
C SER A 148 -8.58 -8.17 -0.37
N LEU A 149 -8.81 -8.21 0.95
CA LEU A 149 -8.83 -9.46 1.71
C LEU A 149 -10.22 -10.07 1.55
N ILE A 150 -10.25 -11.39 1.38
CA ILE A 150 -11.43 -12.19 1.11
C ILE A 150 -11.83 -12.99 2.35
N GLU A 151 -10.82 -13.49 3.08
CA GLU A 151 -11.03 -14.35 4.23
C GLU A 151 -9.86 -14.21 5.22
N LYS A 152 -10.17 -14.34 6.52
CA LYS A 152 -9.17 -14.46 7.58
C LYS A 152 -8.99 -15.94 7.91
N LEU A 153 -7.76 -16.42 7.93
CA LEU A 153 -7.44 -17.85 8.03
C LEU A 153 -7.01 -18.29 9.45
N ASN A 154 -6.73 -17.34 10.35
CA ASN A 154 -6.31 -17.60 11.73
C ASN A 154 -6.78 -16.54 12.72
#